data_AF-A0A8J7X2E2-F1
#
_entry.id   AF-A0A8J7X2E2-F1
#
_cell.length_a   1.000
_cell.length_b   1.000
_cell.length_c   1.000
_cell.angle_alpha   90.00
_cell.angle_beta   90.00
_cell.angle_gamma   90.00
#
_symmetry.space_group_name_H-M   'P 1'
#
loop_
_entity.id
_entity.type
_entity.pdbx_description
1 polymer ?
#
loop_
_entity_poly.entity_id
_entity_poly.type
_entity_poly.pdbx_seq_one_letter_code
_entity_poly.pdbx_strand_id
1 'polypeptide(L)'
;MSWWFFGKRREEAVQDPTSADGKRELPPIIEQPPTKTGTVRIPTREIRFDSLREKVKGRKEHAFVEELHRLKTIFDVSEKASEHIDGERPADAIEVLRKAIKLPKVDSETGINVETLPEDMRAQYYLSAAKRQLMEGIVSASERHIPRDADPKVIMDALELCGMLPPRDRQDKLRMSSLSDAEWVTYTLGMVRESAENYRYMSRVILESKP
;
A
#
# COMPACT_ATOMS: atom_id res chain seq x y z
N MET A 1 29.64 16.77 -1.97
CA MET A 1 30.76 15.88 -1.60
C MET A 1 30.26 14.45 -1.70
N SER A 2 31.05 13.56 -2.28
CA SER A 2 30.73 12.13 -2.40
C SER A 2 31.45 11.31 -1.31
N TRP A 3 31.17 10.00 -1.27
CA TRP A 3 31.85 8.89 -0.54
C TRP A 3 31.05 8.33 0.65
N TRP A 4 30.89 7.01 0.84
CA TRP A 4 31.42 5.78 0.19
C TRP A 4 30.27 4.73 -0.03
N PHE A 5 30.39 3.45 -0.46
CA PHE A 5 31.53 2.53 -0.75
C PHE A 5 31.18 1.51 -1.88
N PHE A 6 32.01 0.47 -2.01
CA PHE A 6 31.97 -0.71 -2.91
C PHE A 6 31.46 -1.97 -2.15
N GLY A 7 31.14 -3.15 -2.70
CA GLY A 7 31.14 -3.67 -4.07
C GLY A 7 32.26 -4.67 -4.41
N LYS A 8 31.99 -6.00 -4.49
CA LYS A 8 32.59 -6.97 -5.46
C LYS A 8 32.13 -8.45 -5.30
N ARG A 9 32.23 -9.20 -6.42
CA ARG A 9 31.92 -10.64 -6.60
C ARG A 9 33.01 -11.58 -6.07
N ARG A 10 32.66 -12.85 -5.90
CA ARG A 10 33.52 -14.03 -6.18
C ARG A 10 32.69 -15.16 -6.83
N GLU A 11 33.06 -15.54 -8.05
CA GLU A 11 33.12 -16.97 -8.43
C GLU A 11 34.31 -17.58 -7.64
N GLU A 12 34.44 -18.87 -7.37
CA GLU A 12 34.23 -20.04 -8.25
C GLU A 12 34.37 -21.31 -7.38
N ALA A 13 33.60 -22.38 -7.63
CA ALA A 13 33.94 -23.79 -7.33
C ALA A 13 32.78 -24.72 -7.69
N VAL A 14 32.89 -25.43 -8.82
CA VAL A 14 32.03 -26.58 -9.13
C VAL A 14 32.66 -27.83 -8.53
N GLN A 15 31.95 -28.49 -7.60
CA GLN A 15 32.19 -29.89 -7.26
C GLN A 15 30.86 -30.63 -7.03
N ASP A 16 30.64 -31.61 -7.90
CA ASP A 16 29.74 -32.75 -7.80
C ASP A 16 30.47 -33.88 -8.55
N PRO A 17 30.23 -35.19 -8.33
CA PRO A 17 29.35 -35.82 -7.34
C PRO A 17 30.03 -36.95 -6.53
N THR A 18 29.42 -37.40 -5.42
CA THR A 18 29.11 -38.84 -5.19
C THR A 18 28.41 -39.14 -3.86
N SER A 19 27.37 -39.96 -3.98
CA SER A 19 26.67 -40.77 -2.97
C SER A 19 27.43 -41.16 -1.69
N ALA A 20 26.84 -40.83 -0.54
CA ALA A 20 26.98 -41.62 0.69
C ALA A 20 25.62 -41.77 1.38
N ASP A 21 25.15 -43.01 1.50
CA ASP A 21 23.89 -43.37 2.15
C ASP A 21 23.93 -42.96 3.64
N GLY A 22 22.88 -42.27 4.09
CA GLY A 22 22.85 -41.60 5.37
C GLY A 22 21.43 -41.18 5.70
N LYS A 23 20.63 -42.15 6.17
CA LYS A 23 19.30 -41.91 6.72
C LYS A 23 19.36 -40.85 7.81
N ARG A 24 19.08 -39.59 7.45
CA ARG A 24 18.78 -38.55 8.41
C ARG A 24 17.39 -38.85 8.97
N GLU A 25 17.36 -39.46 10.16
CA GLU A 25 16.18 -39.42 10.99
C GLU A 25 15.76 -37.95 11.12
N LEU A 26 14.51 -37.64 10.75
CA LEU A 26 13.98 -36.30 10.94
C LEU A 26 14.00 -36.01 12.45
N PRO A 27 14.48 -34.84 12.89
CA PRO A 27 14.37 -34.47 14.29
C PRO A 27 12.88 -34.52 14.69
N PRO A 28 12.56 -35.00 15.91
CA PRO A 28 11.18 -35.22 16.32
C PRO A 28 10.37 -33.94 16.14
N ILE A 29 9.22 -34.08 15.47
CA ILE A 29 8.30 -32.95 15.26
C ILE A 29 7.85 -32.49 16.64
N ILE A 30 8.29 -31.29 17.03
CA ILE A 30 7.78 -30.63 18.22
C ILE A 30 6.32 -30.32 17.93
N GLU A 31 5.41 -31.04 18.60
CA GLU A 31 3.99 -30.75 18.55
C GLU A 31 3.78 -29.29 18.98
N GLN A 32 3.43 -28.43 18.03
CA GLN A 32 3.13 -27.04 18.35
C GLN A 32 1.87 -27.02 19.21
N PRO A 33 1.91 -26.42 20.42
CA PRO A 33 0.71 -26.31 21.24
C PRO A 33 -0.35 -25.51 20.46
N PRO A 34 -1.63 -25.89 20.55
CA PRO A 34 -2.66 -25.36 19.67
C PRO A 34 -2.71 -23.84 19.77
N THR A 35 -2.40 -23.18 18.64
CA THR A 35 -2.46 -21.74 18.50
C THR A 35 -3.90 -21.30 18.70
N LYS A 36 -4.21 -20.85 19.92
CA LYS A 36 -5.43 -20.08 20.18
C LYS A 36 -5.40 -18.88 19.25
N THR A 37 -6.20 -18.93 18.19
CA THR A 37 -6.46 -17.84 17.25
C THR A 37 -7.20 -16.74 17.98
N GLY A 38 -6.46 -16.00 18.79
CA GLY A 38 -6.91 -14.76 19.40
C GLY A 38 -7.22 -13.78 18.29
N THR A 39 -8.48 -13.73 17.88
CA THR A 39 -8.98 -12.74 16.91
C THR A 39 -8.63 -11.35 17.41
N VAL A 40 -7.61 -10.74 16.81
CA VAL A 40 -7.25 -9.35 17.04
C VAL A 40 -8.40 -8.51 16.49
N ARG A 41 -9.37 -8.18 17.35
CA ARG A 41 -10.41 -7.22 17.02
C ARG A 41 -9.74 -5.88 16.77
N ILE A 42 -9.55 -5.54 15.50
CA ILE A 42 -9.19 -4.20 15.08
C ILE A 42 -10.31 -3.28 15.60
N PRO A 43 -10.03 -2.31 16.48
CA PRO A 43 -11.06 -1.40 16.96
C PRO A 43 -11.57 -0.59 15.78
N THR A 44 -12.87 -0.67 15.51
CA THR A 44 -13.55 0.09 14.45
C THR A 44 -13.46 1.58 14.79
N ARG A 45 -12.47 2.26 14.20
CA ARG A 45 -12.20 3.69 14.40
C ARG A 45 -13.24 4.54 13.67
N GLU A 46 -14.43 4.67 14.25
CA GLU A 46 -15.34 5.78 13.94
C GLU A 46 -14.83 7.10 14.54
N ILE A 47 -13.69 7.59 14.04
CA ILE A 47 -13.40 9.03 14.07
C ILE A 47 -13.86 9.55 12.72
N ARG A 48 -15.12 10.01 12.65
CA ARG A 48 -15.76 10.39 11.39
C ARG A 48 -15.08 11.62 10.80
N PHE A 49 -14.90 11.61 9.47
CA PHE A 49 -14.41 12.75 8.68
C PHE A 49 -15.18 14.04 9.01
N ASP A 50 -16.47 13.93 9.32
CA ASP A 50 -17.34 15.03 9.80
C ASP A 50 -16.70 15.84 10.94
N SER A 51 -16.11 15.15 11.93
CA SER A 51 -15.50 15.79 13.10
C SER A 51 -14.16 16.47 12.82
N LEU A 52 -13.48 16.10 11.72
CA LEU A 52 -12.32 16.82 11.20
C LEU A 52 -12.80 18.02 10.38
N ARG A 53 -13.76 17.80 9.48
CA ARG A 53 -14.41 18.81 8.63
C ARG A 53 -14.91 20.02 9.43
N GLU A 54 -15.55 19.79 10.58
CA GLU A 54 -16.03 20.85 11.50
C GLU A 54 -14.90 21.66 12.15
N LYS A 55 -13.70 21.08 12.31
CA LYS A 55 -12.53 21.75 12.91
C LYS A 55 -11.72 22.55 11.89
N VAL A 56 -11.82 22.22 10.61
CA VAL A 56 -11.06 22.87 9.54
C VAL A 56 -11.66 24.24 9.20
N LYS A 57 -10.97 25.30 9.63
CA LYS A 57 -11.37 26.69 9.37
C LYS A 57 -10.89 27.25 8.02
N GLY A 58 -9.86 26.63 7.44
CA GLY A 58 -9.28 27.03 6.16
C GLY A 58 -10.02 26.42 4.97
N ARG A 59 -10.37 27.24 3.98
CA ARG A 59 -11.17 26.79 2.81
C ARG A 59 -10.44 25.78 1.93
N LYS A 60 -9.10 25.78 1.91
CA LYS A 60 -8.30 24.89 1.05
C LYS A 60 -8.05 23.55 1.74
N GLU A 61 -7.72 23.60 3.02
CA GLU A 61 -7.60 22.45 3.90
C GLU A 61 -8.93 21.68 3.97
N HIS A 62 -10.07 22.39 3.96
CA HIS A 62 -11.38 21.75 3.84
C HIS A 62 -11.54 21.03 2.50
N ALA A 63 -11.15 21.64 1.38
CA ALA A 63 -11.18 20.99 0.07
C ALA A 63 -10.25 19.74 0.01
N PHE A 64 -9.07 19.81 0.65
CA PHE A 64 -8.17 18.67 0.79
C PHE A 64 -8.81 17.52 1.59
N VAL A 65 -9.42 17.81 2.75
CA VAL A 65 -10.13 16.83 3.58
C VAL A 65 -11.31 16.20 2.82
N GLU A 66 -12.06 16.97 2.02
CA GLU A 66 -13.15 16.46 1.19
C GLU A 66 -12.67 15.54 0.06
N GLU A 67 -11.54 15.84 -0.58
CA GLU A 67 -10.95 14.95 -1.59
C GLU A 67 -10.42 13.66 -0.97
N LEU A 68 -9.73 13.75 0.18
CA LEU A 68 -9.31 12.59 0.95
C LEU A 68 -10.50 11.72 1.41
N HIS A 69 -11.61 12.34 1.84
CA HIS A 69 -12.83 11.60 2.19
C HIS A 69 -13.39 10.79 1.02
N ARG A 70 -13.40 11.35 -0.20
CA ARG A 70 -13.82 10.63 -1.42
C ARG A 70 -12.87 9.48 -1.77
N LEU A 71 -11.57 9.68 -1.56
CA LEU A 71 -10.55 8.67 -1.81
C LEU A 71 -10.57 7.53 -0.77
N LYS A 72 -11.10 7.77 0.44
CA LYS A 72 -11.28 6.74 1.48
C LYS A 72 -12.07 5.52 0.98
N THR A 73 -13.07 5.71 0.11
CA THR A 73 -13.82 4.59 -0.48
C THR A 73 -12.92 3.66 -1.31
N ILE A 74 -11.92 4.20 -2.02
CA ILE A 74 -10.95 3.39 -2.77
C ILE A 74 -10.03 2.63 -1.79
N PHE A 75 -9.60 3.27 -0.70
CA PHE A 75 -8.82 2.60 0.35
C PHE A 75 -9.58 1.42 0.96
N ASP A 76 -10.79 1.65 1.50
CA ASP A 76 -11.60 0.62 2.17
C ASP A 76 -11.88 -0.59 1.26
N VAL A 77 -12.15 -0.33 -0.02
CA VAL A 77 -12.40 -1.37 -1.04
C VAL A 77 -11.11 -2.08 -1.46
N SER A 78 -9.97 -1.40 -1.49
CA SER A 78 -8.67 -2.01 -1.79
C SER A 78 -8.20 -2.93 -0.68
N GLU A 79 -8.38 -2.55 0.59
CA GLU A 79 -8.02 -3.42 1.73
C GLU A 79 -8.89 -4.67 1.75
N LYS A 80 -10.22 -4.53 1.59
CA LYS A 80 -11.11 -5.68 1.47
C LYS A 80 -10.76 -6.58 0.27
N ALA A 81 -10.41 -6.01 -0.87
CA ALA A 81 -9.97 -6.78 -2.03
C ALA A 81 -8.66 -7.54 -1.77
N SER A 82 -7.74 -6.97 -0.99
CA SER A 82 -6.54 -7.68 -0.51
C SER A 82 -6.91 -8.90 0.33
N GLU A 83 -7.81 -8.76 1.31
CA GLU A 83 -8.30 -9.88 2.14
C GLU A 83 -8.91 -11.03 1.31
N HIS A 84 -9.60 -10.69 0.20
CA HIS A 84 -10.14 -11.69 -0.72
C HIS A 84 -9.05 -12.38 -1.55
N ILE A 85 -8.01 -11.67 -1.98
CA ILE A 85 -6.86 -12.23 -2.71
C ILE A 85 -6.03 -13.14 -1.79
N ASP A 86 -5.70 -12.66 -0.59
CA ASP A 86 -4.94 -13.42 0.42
C ASP A 86 -5.71 -14.67 0.89
N GLY A 87 -7.05 -14.61 0.85
CA GLY A 87 -7.95 -15.74 1.08
C GLY A 87 -8.34 -16.53 -0.18
N GLU A 88 -7.50 -16.51 -1.22
CA GLU A 88 -7.59 -17.30 -2.47
C GLU A 88 -8.93 -17.15 -3.25
N ARG A 89 -9.59 -15.99 -3.16
CA ARG A 89 -10.87 -15.67 -3.83
C ARG A 89 -10.74 -14.45 -4.75
N PRO A 90 -10.00 -14.56 -5.87
CA PRO A 90 -9.77 -13.43 -6.77
C PRO A 90 -11.05 -12.91 -7.45
N ALA A 91 -12.04 -13.76 -7.73
CA ALA A 91 -13.36 -13.34 -8.23
C ALA A 91 -14.06 -12.33 -7.29
N ASP A 92 -14.12 -12.63 -5.98
CA ASP A 92 -14.69 -11.74 -4.97
C ASP A 92 -13.96 -10.40 -4.93
N ALA A 93 -12.62 -10.42 -5.00
CA ALA A 93 -11.78 -9.23 -5.01
C ALA A 93 -12.10 -8.33 -6.21
N ILE A 94 -12.24 -8.92 -7.41
CA ILE A 94 -12.63 -8.21 -8.63
C ILE A 94 -14.03 -7.59 -8.48
N GLU A 95 -15.02 -8.32 -7.93
CA GLU A 95 -16.37 -7.80 -7.71
C GLU A 95 -16.39 -6.64 -6.71
N VAL A 96 -15.57 -6.73 -5.65
CA VAL A 96 -15.38 -5.66 -4.66
C VAL A 96 -14.75 -4.42 -5.30
N LEU A 97 -13.66 -4.57 -6.06
CA LEU A 97 -12.97 -3.45 -6.74
C LEU A 97 -13.87 -2.70 -7.75
N ARG A 98 -14.74 -3.41 -8.48
CA ARG A 98 -15.73 -2.82 -9.40
C ARG A 98 -16.67 -1.80 -8.76
N LYS A 99 -16.82 -1.81 -7.43
CA LYS A 99 -17.73 -0.91 -6.69
C LYS A 99 -17.11 0.47 -6.40
N ALA A 100 -15.78 0.58 -6.40
CA ALA A 100 -15.08 1.85 -6.15
C ALA A 100 -14.42 2.45 -7.39
N ILE A 101 -13.90 1.61 -8.30
CA ILE A 101 -13.12 2.07 -9.46
C ILE A 101 -13.62 1.47 -10.78
N LYS A 102 -13.42 2.21 -11.86
CA LYS A 102 -13.69 1.71 -13.22
C LYS A 102 -12.54 0.82 -13.66
N LEU A 103 -12.74 -0.49 -13.60
CA LEU A 103 -11.74 -1.46 -14.05
C LEU A 103 -11.47 -1.30 -15.56
N PRO A 104 -10.21 -1.02 -15.98
CA PRO A 104 -9.87 -0.87 -17.39
C PRO A 104 -9.76 -2.24 -18.06
N LYS A 105 -10.54 -2.46 -19.12
CA LYS A 105 -10.41 -3.69 -19.93
C LYS A 105 -9.10 -3.76 -20.71
N VAL A 106 -8.54 -2.60 -21.06
CA VAL A 106 -7.26 -2.44 -21.73
C VAL A 106 -6.44 -1.46 -20.93
N ASP A 107 -5.23 -1.85 -20.56
CA ASP A 107 -4.29 -0.99 -19.87
C ASP A 107 -3.80 0.13 -20.81
N SER A 108 -3.81 1.37 -20.33
CA SER A 108 -3.53 2.55 -21.17
C SER A 108 -2.05 2.77 -21.48
N GLU A 109 -1.15 2.18 -20.72
CA GLU A 109 0.31 2.36 -20.88
C GLU A 109 0.92 1.28 -21.76
N THR A 110 0.42 0.05 -21.66
CA THR A 110 0.92 -1.13 -22.37
C THR A 110 0.04 -1.56 -23.55
N GLY A 111 -1.22 -1.12 -23.60
CA GLY A 111 -2.21 -1.57 -24.59
C GLY A 111 -2.70 -3.01 -24.39
N ILE A 112 -2.33 -3.67 -23.29
CA ILE A 112 -2.67 -5.08 -23.04
C ILE A 112 -4.13 -5.20 -22.56
N ASN A 113 -4.86 -6.15 -23.16
CA ASN A 113 -6.22 -6.50 -22.73
C ASN A 113 -6.16 -7.29 -21.40
N VAL A 114 -6.54 -6.64 -20.32
CA VAL A 114 -6.47 -7.16 -18.94
C VAL A 114 -7.42 -8.34 -18.75
N GLU A 115 -8.54 -8.38 -19.47
CA GLU A 115 -9.51 -9.48 -19.38
C GLU A 115 -8.96 -10.81 -19.95
N THR A 116 -7.86 -10.80 -20.72
CA THR A 116 -7.19 -12.02 -21.19
C THR A 116 -6.21 -12.64 -20.18
N LEU A 117 -5.93 -11.96 -19.06
CA LEU A 117 -5.08 -12.50 -18.00
C LEU A 117 -5.78 -13.63 -17.22
N PRO A 118 -5.01 -14.55 -16.60
CA PRO A 118 -5.47 -15.37 -15.49
C PRO A 118 -6.17 -14.55 -14.40
N GLU A 119 -7.13 -15.15 -13.70
CA GLU A 119 -8.02 -14.40 -12.80
C GLU A 119 -7.31 -13.82 -11.56
N ASP A 120 -6.36 -14.57 -11.02
CA ASP A 120 -5.44 -14.15 -9.96
C ASP A 120 -4.58 -12.95 -10.39
N MET A 121 -3.94 -13.04 -11.56
CA MET A 121 -3.16 -11.94 -12.14
C MET A 121 -4.02 -10.71 -12.41
N ARG A 122 -5.25 -10.92 -12.90
CA ARG A 122 -6.25 -9.86 -13.15
C ARG A 122 -6.70 -9.18 -11.86
N ALA A 123 -6.95 -9.95 -10.79
CA ALA A 123 -7.29 -9.41 -9.47
C ALA A 123 -6.13 -8.59 -8.89
N GLN A 124 -4.89 -9.11 -8.96
CA GLN A 124 -3.68 -8.41 -8.54
C GLN A 124 -3.45 -7.11 -9.32
N TYR A 125 -3.60 -7.13 -10.66
CA TYR A 125 -3.52 -5.93 -11.49
C TYR A 125 -4.58 -4.89 -11.09
N TYR A 126 -5.84 -5.31 -10.93
CA TYR A 126 -6.91 -4.38 -10.55
C TYR A 126 -6.74 -3.81 -9.14
N LEU A 127 -6.20 -4.58 -8.19
CA LEU A 127 -5.83 -4.08 -6.86
C LEU A 127 -4.67 -3.07 -6.96
N SER A 128 -3.65 -3.37 -7.77
CA SER A 128 -2.53 -2.46 -8.02
C SER A 128 -2.99 -1.15 -8.65
N ALA A 129 -3.88 -1.21 -9.64
CA ALA A 129 -4.50 -0.05 -10.27
C ALA A 129 -5.35 0.79 -9.29
N ALA A 130 -6.12 0.15 -8.40
CA ALA A 130 -6.88 0.84 -7.35
C ALA A 130 -5.96 1.56 -6.36
N LYS A 131 -4.91 0.88 -5.88
CA LYS A 131 -3.91 1.47 -4.98
C LYS A 131 -3.14 2.59 -5.69
N ARG A 132 -2.82 2.47 -6.98
CA ARG A 132 -2.25 3.57 -7.79
C ARG A 132 -3.19 4.78 -7.84
N GLN A 133 -4.46 4.59 -8.20
CA GLN A 133 -5.46 5.67 -8.31
C GLN A 133 -5.64 6.40 -6.97
N LEU A 134 -5.60 5.68 -5.84
CA LEU A 134 -5.60 6.26 -4.51
C LEU A 134 -4.39 7.18 -4.29
N MET A 135 -3.17 6.69 -4.52
CA MET A 135 -1.93 7.46 -4.31
C MET A 135 -1.84 8.67 -5.25
N GLU A 136 -2.10 8.50 -6.55
CA GLU A 136 -2.16 9.58 -7.54
C GLU A 136 -3.21 10.64 -7.16
N GLY A 137 -4.36 10.21 -6.65
CA GLY A 137 -5.41 11.09 -6.13
C GLY A 137 -4.95 11.92 -4.93
N ILE A 138 -4.23 11.32 -3.98
CA ILE A 138 -3.69 12.02 -2.80
C ILE A 138 -2.61 13.02 -3.20
N VAL A 139 -1.70 12.65 -4.11
CA VAL A 139 -0.68 13.57 -4.64
C VAL A 139 -1.36 14.78 -5.30
N SER A 140 -2.33 14.54 -6.19
CA SER A 140 -3.06 15.61 -6.88
C SER A 140 -3.86 16.50 -5.92
N ALA A 141 -4.49 15.92 -4.90
CA ALA A 141 -5.16 16.67 -3.84
C ALA A 141 -4.17 17.54 -3.07
N SER A 142 -3.00 17.00 -2.73
CA SER A 142 -1.97 17.72 -1.98
C SER A 142 -1.43 18.94 -2.74
N GLU A 143 -1.15 18.78 -4.03
CA GLU A 143 -0.58 19.83 -4.90
C GLU A 143 -1.57 20.96 -5.22
N ARG A 144 -2.88 20.67 -5.23
CA ARG A 144 -3.94 21.66 -5.47
C ARG A 144 -4.38 22.39 -4.20
N HIS A 145 -4.49 21.67 -3.08
CA HIS A 145 -5.29 22.11 -1.93
C HIS A 145 -4.52 22.29 -0.63
N ILE A 146 -3.23 21.95 -0.54
CA ILE A 146 -2.42 22.30 0.63
C ILE A 146 -1.74 23.64 0.39
N PRO A 147 -2.21 24.76 0.98
CA PRO A 147 -1.47 26.01 0.93
C PRO A 147 -0.18 25.93 1.75
N ARG A 148 0.80 26.80 1.45
CA ARG A 148 2.12 26.80 2.11
C ARG A 148 2.05 27.09 3.62
N ASP A 149 0.96 27.69 4.07
CA ASP A 149 0.62 28.07 5.44
C ASP A 149 -0.44 27.15 6.09
N ALA A 150 -0.78 26.01 5.46
CA ALA A 150 -1.67 25.01 6.06
C ALA A 150 -1.13 24.50 7.39
N ASP A 151 -2.00 24.32 8.39
CA ASP A 151 -1.63 23.64 9.64
C ASP A 151 -1.26 22.17 9.33
N PRO A 152 0.00 21.75 9.53
CA PRO A 152 0.43 20.39 9.21
C PRO A 152 -0.35 19.32 9.99
N LYS A 153 -0.88 19.64 11.18
CA LYS A 153 -1.65 18.69 12.00
C LYS A 153 -2.99 18.33 11.36
N VAL A 154 -3.63 19.29 10.69
CA VAL A 154 -4.86 19.04 9.92
C VAL A 154 -4.57 18.08 8.76
N ILE A 155 -3.43 18.27 8.09
CA ILE A 155 -2.99 17.41 6.99
C ILE A 155 -2.64 15.99 7.49
N MET A 156 -1.90 15.88 8.60
CA MET A 156 -1.58 14.59 9.22
C MET A 156 -2.84 13.83 9.66
N ASP A 157 -3.80 14.49 10.30
CA ASP A 157 -5.04 13.85 10.74
C ASP A 157 -5.88 13.36 9.55
N ALA A 158 -5.93 14.13 8.45
CA ALA A 158 -6.60 13.71 7.23
C ALA A 158 -5.91 12.49 6.57
N LEU A 159 -4.58 12.45 6.56
CA LEU A 159 -3.80 11.32 6.04
C LEU A 159 -3.91 10.06 6.93
N GLU A 160 -4.00 10.20 8.25
CA GLU A 160 -4.29 9.07 9.17
C GLU A 160 -5.69 8.50 8.91
N LEU A 161 -6.70 9.34 8.69
CA LEU A 161 -8.07 8.89 8.37
C LEU A 161 -8.19 8.16 7.02
N CYS A 162 -7.27 8.41 6.09
CA CYS A 162 -7.13 7.65 4.84
C CYS A 162 -6.25 6.39 4.96
N GLY A 163 -5.77 6.05 6.16
CA GLY A 163 -4.85 4.92 6.36
C GLY A 163 -3.46 5.11 5.77
N MET A 164 -3.12 6.33 5.33
CA MET A 164 -1.82 6.67 4.71
C MET A 164 -0.74 6.93 5.76
N LEU A 165 -1.15 7.17 7.00
CA LEU A 165 -0.28 7.21 8.16
C LEU A 165 -0.61 6.08 9.13
N PRO A 166 0.39 5.48 9.79
CA PRO A 166 0.12 4.62 10.93
C PRO A 166 -0.52 5.47 12.06
N PRO A 167 -1.14 4.83 13.06
CA PRO A 167 -1.66 5.53 14.24
C PRO A 167 -0.68 6.53 14.88
N ARG A 168 -1.13 7.69 15.38
CA ARG A 168 -0.27 8.69 16.06
C ARG A 168 0.72 8.08 17.09
N ASP A 169 0.28 7.13 17.92
CA ASP A 169 1.14 6.46 18.91
C ASP A 169 2.29 5.60 18.30
N ARG A 170 2.15 5.23 17.02
CA ARG A 170 3.21 4.63 16.20
C ARG A 170 3.99 5.68 15.43
N GLN A 171 3.35 6.76 14.94
CA GLN A 171 4.06 7.89 14.33
C GLN A 171 5.09 8.49 15.30
N ASP A 172 4.71 8.73 16.55
CA ASP A 172 5.59 9.27 17.60
C ASP A 172 6.80 8.38 17.90
N LYS A 173 6.67 7.05 17.70
CA LYS A 173 7.78 6.08 17.83
C LYS A 173 8.63 5.98 16.56
N LEU A 174 8.00 6.13 15.38
CA LEU A 174 8.68 6.14 14.08
C LEU A 174 9.39 7.46 13.80
N ARG A 175 9.03 8.54 14.50
CA ARG A 175 9.77 9.80 14.65
C ARG A 175 11.05 9.59 15.45
N MET A 176 11.97 8.77 14.92
CA MET A 176 13.33 8.58 15.43
C MET A 176 14.26 9.78 15.10
N SER A 177 13.69 10.95 14.80
CA SER A 177 14.40 12.15 14.37
C SER A 177 13.62 13.41 14.72
N SER A 178 14.32 14.55 14.77
CA SER A 178 13.80 15.88 15.15
C SER A 178 12.89 16.54 14.10
N LEU A 179 12.18 15.77 13.28
CA LEU A 179 11.34 16.29 12.21
C LEU A 179 10.09 16.98 12.78
N SER A 180 9.86 18.21 12.35
CA SER A 180 8.63 18.96 12.60
C SER A 180 7.44 18.34 11.87
N ASP A 181 6.21 18.72 12.28
CA ASP A 181 4.99 18.24 11.62
C ASP A 181 4.95 18.56 10.11
N ALA A 182 5.49 19.71 9.69
CA ALA A 182 5.59 20.09 8.28
C ALA A 182 6.57 19.22 7.48
N GLU A 183 7.74 18.90 8.06
CA GLU A 183 8.70 18.00 7.43
C GLU A 183 8.17 16.57 7.35
N TRP A 184 7.41 16.13 8.37
CA TRP A 184 6.79 14.81 8.38
C TRP A 184 5.69 14.68 7.33
N VAL A 185 4.82 15.69 7.19
CA VAL A 185 3.86 15.77 6.07
C VAL A 185 4.57 15.73 4.72
N THR A 186 5.66 16.49 4.55
CA THR A 186 6.43 16.52 3.31
C THR A 186 7.04 15.15 2.98
N TYR A 187 7.61 14.48 3.98
CA TYR A 187 8.16 13.13 3.86
C TYR A 187 7.08 12.11 3.48
N THR A 188 5.94 12.10 4.17
CA THR A 188 4.81 11.21 3.86
C THR A 188 4.29 11.41 2.44
N LEU A 189 4.09 12.66 1.99
CA LEU A 189 3.65 12.93 0.62
C LEU A 189 4.70 12.53 -0.42
N GLY A 190 5.99 12.55 -0.07
CA GLY A 190 7.07 11.92 -0.83
C GLY A 190 6.88 10.41 -0.97
N MET A 191 6.72 9.70 0.15
CA MET A 191 6.48 8.25 0.19
C MET A 191 5.21 7.84 -0.59
N VAL A 192 4.14 8.64 -0.53
CA VAL A 192 2.91 8.43 -1.32
C VAL A 192 3.19 8.55 -2.82
N ARG A 193 3.97 9.55 -3.25
CA ARG A 193 4.36 9.72 -4.65
C ARG A 193 5.23 8.56 -5.15
N GLU A 194 6.20 8.12 -4.36
CA GLU A 194 7.01 6.92 -4.66
C GLU A 194 6.15 5.65 -4.73
N SER A 195 5.16 5.52 -3.84
CA SER A 195 4.21 4.40 -3.85
C SER A 195 3.33 4.38 -5.10
N ALA A 196 2.91 5.53 -5.63
CA ALA A 196 2.18 5.61 -6.89
C ALA A 196 2.98 5.02 -8.07
N GLU A 197 4.26 5.39 -8.19
CA GLU A 197 5.15 4.85 -9.22
C GLU A 197 5.44 3.35 -9.00
N ASN A 198 5.59 2.90 -7.75
CA ASN A 198 5.73 1.48 -7.44
C ASN A 198 4.50 0.67 -7.86
N TYR A 199 3.27 1.18 -7.67
CA TYR A 199 2.06 0.49 -8.16
C TYR A 199 1.93 0.52 -9.68
N ARG A 200 2.37 1.61 -10.36
CA ARG A 200 2.51 1.61 -11.83
C ARG A 200 3.48 0.51 -12.30
N TYR A 201 4.65 0.41 -11.66
CA TYR A 201 5.64 -0.62 -11.97
C TYR A 201 5.10 -2.03 -11.70
N MET A 202 4.44 -2.29 -10.57
CA MET A 202 3.80 -3.58 -10.29
C MET A 202 2.75 -3.95 -11.33
N SER A 203 1.87 -3.01 -11.69
CA SER A 203 0.85 -3.22 -12.73
C SER A 203 1.48 -3.63 -14.06
N ARG A 204 2.57 -2.95 -14.45
CA ARG A 204 3.36 -3.27 -15.64
C ARG A 204 3.99 -4.67 -15.54
N VAL A 205 4.64 -5.01 -14.43
CA VAL A 205 5.25 -6.34 -14.22
C VAL A 205 4.20 -7.45 -14.33
N ILE A 206 3.01 -7.29 -13.76
CA ILE A 206 1.93 -8.28 -13.89
C ILE A 206 1.52 -8.46 -15.36
N LEU A 207 1.43 -7.37 -16.13
CA LEU A 207 1.05 -7.41 -17.55
C LEU A 207 2.15 -7.97 -18.47
N GLU A 208 3.41 -7.74 -18.13
CA GLU A 208 4.58 -8.22 -18.88
C GLU A 208 4.96 -9.67 -18.50
N SER A 209 4.62 -10.13 -17.29
CA SER A 209 4.84 -11.50 -16.80
C SER A 209 3.84 -12.52 -17.37
N LYS A 210 3.46 -12.38 -18.65
CA LYS A 210 2.63 -13.37 -19.33
C LYS A 210 3.33 -14.74 -19.35
N PRO A 211 2.57 -15.84 -19.20
CA PRO A 211 3.05 -17.17 -19.56
C PRO A 211 3.31 -17.28 -21.07
#